data_AF-A0A7I7LBP6-F1
#
_entry.id   AF-A0A7I7LBP6-F1
#
_cell.length_a   1.000
_cell.length_b   1.000
_cell.length_c   1.000
_cell.angle_alpha   90.00
_cell.angle_beta   90.00
_cell.angle_gamma   90.00
#
_symmetry.space_group_name_H-M   'P 1'
#
loop_
_entity.id
_entity.type
_entity.pdbx_description
1 polymer ?
#
loop_
_entity_poly.entity_id
_entity_poly.type
_entity_poly.pdbx_seq_one_letter_code
_entity_poly.pdbx_strand_id
1 'polypeptide(L)'
;MLWHSITWQYLAAQERAAIRDQVAELGAQAGPRSPFAHLTLEPARDEGGRLKFLVRLASWPSGEARVLGQCHPHGPPVNWQ
;
A
#
# COMPACT_ATOMS: atom_id res chain seq x y z
N MET A 1 5.47 -0.53 -11.13
CA MET A 1 4.82 0.11 -9.98
C MET A 1 3.34 -0.22 -10.01
N LEU A 2 2.76 -0.65 -8.89
CA LEU A 2 1.32 -0.79 -8.68
C LEU A 2 0.88 0.25 -7.66
N TRP A 3 -0.22 0.94 -7.92
CA TRP A 3 -0.80 1.85 -6.94
C TRP A 3 -2.31 1.75 -6.92
N HIS A 4 -2.90 1.98 -5.74
CA HIS A 4 -4.34 2.05 -5.58
C HIS A 4 -4.71 2.86 -4.33
N SER A 5 -5.93 3.38 -4.31
CA SER A 5 -6.49 4.15 -3.20
C SER A 5 -7.88 3.66 -2.84
N ILE A 6 -8.15 3.54 -1.54
CA ILE A 6 -9.44 3.18 -0.95
C ILE A 6 -10.05 1.96 -1.66
N THR A 7 -9.26 0.94 -1.94
CA THR A 7 -9.66 -0.17 -2.80
C THR A 7 -10.14 -1.35 -2.00
N TRP A 8 -9.50 -1.65 -0.86
CA TRP A 8 -9.74 -2.92 -0.16
C TRP A 8 -11.15 -3.13 0.36
N GLN A 9 -11.86 -2.04 0.65
CA GLN A 9 -13.23 -2.08 1.15
C GLN A 9 -14.25 -2.51 0.08
N TYR A 10 -13.89 -2.41 -1.20
CA TYR A 10 -14.76 -2.80 -2.31
C TYR A 10 -14.53 -4.22 -2.80
N LEU A 11 -13.45 -4.86 -2.35
CA LEU A 11 -13.05 -6.18 -2.81
C LEU A 11 -13.51 -7.27 -1.84
N ALA A 12 -13.94 -8.40 -2.39
CA ALA A 12 -14.16 -9.62 -1.64
C ALA A 12 -12.83 -10.16 -1.06
N ALA A 13 -12.92 -11.04 -0.07
CA ALA A 13 -11.73 -11.61 0.57
C ALA A 13 -10.81 -12.34 -0.42
N GLN A 14 -11.39 -13.06 -1.38
CA GLN A 14 -10.64 -13.78 -2.40
C GLN A 14 -9.90 -12.84 -3.36
N GLU A 15 -10.52 -11.74 -3.76
CA GLU A 15 -9.89 -10.73 -4.63
C GLU A 15 -8.73 -10.02 -3.91
N ARG A 16 -8.91 -9.70 -2.62
CA ARG A 16 -7.82 -9.17 -1.79
C ARG A 16 -6.64 -10.13 -1.69
N ALA A 17 -6.92 -11.43 -1.52
CA ALA A 17 -5.88 -12.46 -1.47
C ALA A 17 -5.14 -12.54 -2.81
N ALA A 18 -5.87 -12.63 -3.92
CA ALA A 18 -5.30 -12.69 -5.26
C ALA A 18 -4.37 -11.50 -5.57
N ILE A 19 -4.77 -10.28 -5.19
CA ILE A 19 -3.91 -9.10 -5.40
C ILE A 19 -2.65 -9.17 -4.52
N ARG A 20 -2.78 -9.61 -3.26
CA ARG A 20 -1.61 -9.77 -2.37
C ARG A 20 -0.63 -10.81 -2.92
N ASP A 21 -1.13 -11.93 -3.41
CA ASP A 21 -0.32 -13.00 -4.00
C ASP A 21 0.41 -12.49 -5.26
N GLN A 22 -0.29 -11.76 -6.14
CA GLN A 22 0.34 -11.20 -7.34
C GLN A 22 1.39 -10.12 -7.00
N VAL A 23 1.14 -9.29 -5.99
CA VAL A 23 2.13 -8.31 -5.49
C VAL A 23 3.36 -9.02 -4.95
N ALA A 24 3.19 -10.12 -4.21
CA ALA A 24 4.31 -10.92 -3.71
C ALA A 24 5.11 -11.57 -4.84
N GLU A 25 4.43 -12.12 -5.86
CA GLU A 25 5.08 -12.70 -7.03
C GLU A 25 5.89 -11.66 -7.82
N LEU A 26 5.32 -10.49 -8.09
CA LEU A 26 6.04 -9.38 -8.73
C LEU A 26 7.22 -8.90 -7.90
N GLY A 27 7.06 -8.85 -6.58
CA GLY A 27 8.14 -8.53 -5.65
C GLY A 27 9.30 -9.53 -5.70
N ALA A 28 9.01 -10.82 -5.82
CA ALA A 28 10.02 -11.89 -5.92
C ALA A 28 10.82 -11.83 -7.24
N GLN A 29 10.24 -11.26 -8.30
CA GLN A 29 10.90 -11.07 -9.59
C GLN A 29 11.68 -9.74 -9.69
N ALA A 30 11.53 -8.84 -8.71
CA ALA A 30 12.16 -7.53 -8.74
C ALA A 30 13.68 -7.62 -8.46
N GLY A 31 14.43 -6.77 -9.13
CA GLY A 31 15.88 -6.68 -8.97
C GLY A 31 16.41 -5.26 -9.20
N PRO A 32 17.73 -5.03 -9.06
CA PRO A 32 18.30 -3.69 -9.12
C PRO A 32 18.03 -2.93 -10.43
N ARG A 33 17.87 -3.64 -11.56
CA ARG A 33 17.55 -3.05 -12.87
C ARG A 33 16.05 -3.01 -13.19
N SER A 34 15.22 -3.64 -12.36
CA SER A 34 13.78 -3.74 -12.53
C SER A 34 13.10 -3.77 -11.16
N PRO A 35 13.16 -2.65 -10.40
CA PRO A 35 12.56 -2.60 -9.08
C PRO A 35 11.03 -2.59 -9.16
N PHE A 36 10.39 -3.07 -8.11
CA PHE A 36 8.95 -3.05 -7.97
C PHE A 36 8.57 -2.23 -6.75
N ALA A 37 7.46 -1.49 -6.87
CA ALA A 37 6.93 -0.62 -5.84
C ALA A 37 5.42 -0.80 -5.80
N HIS A 38 4.88 -1.01 -4.59
CA HIS A 38 3.46 -1.06 -4.30
C HIS A 38 3.09 0.11 -3.38
N LEU A 39 2.41 1.11 -3.95
CA LEU A 39 2.00 2.33 -3.26
C LEU A 39 0.49 2.27 -2.96
N THR A 40 0.13 2.43 -1.69
CA THR A 40 -1.28 2.31 -1.27
C THR A 40 -1.71 3.53 -0.48
N LEU A 41 -2.94 4.00 -0.71
CA LEU A 41 -3.65 4.90 0.18
C LEU A 41 -4.88 4.17 0.72
N GLU A 42 -4.81 3.66 1.94
CA GLU A 42 -5.86 2.79 2.48
C GLU A 42 -6.24 3.18 3.93
N PRO A 43 -7.50 2.96 4.34
CA PRO A 43 -7.90 3.13 5.72
C PRO A 43 -7.13 2.17 6.63
N ALA A 44 -6.73 2.66 7.79
CA ALA A 44 -6.10 1.91 8.87
C ALA A 44 -6.63 2.41 10.21
N ARG A 45 -6.45 1.62 11.27
CA ARG A 45 -6.74 2.04 12.64
C ARG A 45 -5.43 2.14 13.42
N ASP A 46 -5.30 3.20 14.20
CA ASP A 46 -4.23 3.26 15.21
C ASP A 46 -4.57 2.40 16.44
N GLU A 47 -3.68 2.34 17.42
CA GLU A 47 -3.84 1.54 18.65
C GLU A 47 -5.10 1.92 19.43
N GLY A 48 -5.53 3.19 19.34
CA GLY A 48 -6.78 3.68 19.95
C GLY A 48 -8.03 3.42 19.09
N GLY A 49 -7.90 2.69 17.98
CA GLY A 49 -9.00 2.40 17.06
C GLY A 49 -9.41 3.55 16.16
N ARG A 50 -8.73 4.70 16.20
CA ARG A 50 -9.06 5.88 15.39
C ARG A 50 -8.69 5.62 13.93
N LEU A 51 -9.62 5.94 13.03
CA LEU A 51 -9.44 5.80 11.60
C LEU A 51 -8.40 6.81 11.08
N LYS A 52 -7.44 6.32 10.30
CA LYS A 52 -6.44 7.08 9.56
C LYS A 52 -6.41 6.60 8.12
N PHE A 53 -5.97 7.46 7.21
CA PHE A 53 -5.73 7.10 5.81
C PHE A 53 -4.26 7.29 5.55
N LEU A 54 -3.56 6.18 5.28
CA LEU A 54 -2.11 6.16 5.26
C LEU A 54 -1.62 5.90 3.84
N VAL A 55 -0.67 6.71 3.40
CA VAL A 55 0.12 6.47 2.21
C VAL A 55 1.26 5.54 2.61
N ARG A 56 1.27 4.32 2.08
CA ARG A 56 2.30 3.31 2.38
C ARG A 56 2.99 2.88 1.09
N LEU A 57 4.30 2.71 1.16
CA LEU A 57 5.12 2.19 0.07
C LEU A 57 5.79 0.90 0.55
N ALA A 58 5.61 -0.18 -0.20
CA ALA A 58 6.49 -1.34 -0.17
C ALA A 58 7.37 -1.33 -1.42
N SER A 59 8.68 -1.57 -1.25
CA SER A 59 9.67 -1.52 -2.33
C SER A 59 10.49 -2.81 -2.39
N TRP A 60 10.71 -3.33 -3.59
CA TRP A 60 11.55 -4.49 -3.89
C TRP A 60 12.76 -4.08 -4.75
N PRO A 61 13.92 -4.73 -4.57
CA PRO A 61 14.11 -6.04 -3.94
C PRO A 61 14.27 -6.04 -2.41
N SER A 62 14.39 -4.89 -1.74
CA SER A 62 14.61 -4.86 -0.28
C SER A 62 13.44 -5.43 0.53
N GLY A 63 12.23 -5.42 -0.02
CA GLY A 63 10.99 -5.78 0.68
C GLY A 63 10.60 -4.78 1.77
N GLU A 64 11.24 -3.61 1.81
CA GLU A 64 11.02 -2.60 2.85
C GLU A 64 9.66 -1.95 2.68
N ALA A 65 8.89 -1.91 3.77
CA ALA A 65 7.62 -1.21 3.85
C ALA A 65 7.75 0.01 4.76
N ARG A 66 7.28 1.17 4.28
CA ARG A 66 7.28 2.43 5.04
C ARG A 66 5.98 3.21 4.85
N VAL A 67 5.60 3.95 5.89
CA VAL A 67 4.53 4.95 5.80
C VAL A 67 5.16 6.24 5.28
N LEU A 68 4.64 6.78 4.18
CA LEU A 68 5.09 8.05 3.60
C LEU A 68 4.32 9.25 4.16
N GLY A 69 3.10 9.02 4.67
CA GLY A 69 2.28 10.10 5.21
C GLY A 69 0.87 9.67 5.56
N GLN A 70 0.12 10.62 6.09
CA GLN A 70 -1.30 10.51 6.41
C GLN A 70 -2.08 11.61 5.68
N CYS A 71 -3.27 11.31 5.18
CA CYS A 71 -4.08 12.30 4.49
C CYS A 71 -5.59 12.15 4.74
N HIS A 72 -6.41 12.94 4.05
CA HIS A 72 -7.87 12.79 4.00
C HIS A 72 -8.23 11.54 3.16
N PRO A 73 -9.41 10.90 3.34
CA PRO A 73 -9.86 9.79 2.51
C PRO A 73 -9.82 10.04 0.99
N HIS A 74 -9.90 11.31 0.58
CA HIS A 74 -9.83 11.74 -0.82
C HIS A 74 -8.46 12.31 -1.22
N GLY A 75 -7.43 12.07 -0.41
CA GLY A 75 -6.07 12.56 -0.66
C GLY A 75 -5.80 13.90 0.04
N PRO A 76 -5.40 14.96 -0.67
CA PRO A 76 -4.92 16.21 -0.08
C PRO A 76 -5.84 16.83 1.00
N PRO A 77 -5.25 17.53 2.00
CA PRO A 77 -3.81 17.70 2.22
C PRO A 77 -3.16 16.41 2.74
N VAL A 78 -1.88 16.22 2.38
CA VAL A 78 -1.07 15.10 2.86
C VAL A 78 -0.06 15.62 3.86
N ASN A 79 -0.05 15.04 5.06
CA ASN A 79 1.00 15.22 6.05
C ASN A 79 2.08 14.17 5.79
N TRP A 80 3.17 14.58 5.13
CA TRP A 80 4.30 13.73 4.77
C TRP A 80 5.25 13.47 5.96
N GLN A 81 6.01 12.37 5.89
CA GLN A 81 7.02 11.95 6.87
C GLN A 81 8.42 11.91 6.27
#